data_AF-A0A8T5FB90-F1
#
_entry.id   AF-A0A8T5FB90-F1
#
_cell.length_a   1.000
_cell.length_b   1.000
_cell.length_c   1.000
_cell.angle_alpha   90.00
_cell.angle_beta   90.00
_cell.angle_gamma   90.00
#
_symmetry.space_group_name_H-M   'P 1'
#
loop_
_entity.id
_entity.type
_entity.pdbx_description
1 polymer ?
#
loop_
_entity_poly.entity_id
_entity_poly.type
_entity_poly.pdbx_seq_one_letter_code
_entity_poly.pdbx_strand_id
1 'polypeptide(L)'
;MKYIFLLLLVPLLTTPAFGAAPLLPEDYEQIIPSENGTLNIGLSVDPPAKANEVSKLHIGWIKPGFNKIQEHIDYKITVIKDGQSIFGPIPLTHTSIGTVKIPVEFTSNGEHQIKIEMEGILFQPIPLETTYFTINVGGEQTIQENNNEGGGCLIATAAFGSEMSPQVQQLREIRDNIVMQTSSGKSFMTEFNQIYYSFSPQIADYERENPIFKEAVKVTLTPMLTSFSLLAHVPIDTEQEMLGYGIGVILLNVGMYFVAPAILFTAIKKKLRK
;
A
#
# COMPACT_ATOMS: atom_id res chain seq x y z
N MET A 1 -5.94 -47.03 -36.66
CA MET A 1 -7.15 -46.22 -36.99
C MET A 1 -8.02 -46.17 -35.76
N LYS A 2 -8.40 -44.94 -35.35
CA LYS A 2 -9.55 -44.54 -34.50
C LYS A 2 -9.81 -45.50 -33.33
N TYR A 3 -9.39 -45.28 -32.08
CA TYR A 3 -10.25 -44.62 -31.07
C TYR A 3 -9.48 -44.30 -29.76
N ILE A 4 -8.14 -44.26 -29.75
CA ILE A 4 -7.34 -44.04 -28.51
C ILE A 4 -7.11 -42.55 -28.19
N PHE A 5 -7.85 -41.63 -28.82
CA PHE A 5 -7.71 -40.19 -28.58
C PHE A 5 -8.94 -39.52 -27.95
N LEU A 6 -9.92 -40.31 -27.48
CA LEU A 6 -11.19 -39.79 -26.94
C LEU A 6 -11.38 -40.10 -25.45
N LEU A 7 -10.32 -40.07 -24.65
CA LEU A 7 -10.40 -40.27 -23.20
C LEU A 7 -9.54 -39.26 -22.41
N LEU A 8 -9.21 -38.12 -23.04
CA LEU A 8 -8.38 -37.06 -22.46
C LEU A 8 -9.05 -35.68 -22.59
N LEU A 9 -10.39 -35.62 -22.66
CA LEU A 9 -11.09 -34.34 -22.88
C LEU A 9 -12.37 -34.09 -22.05
N VAL A 10 -12.73 -34.96 -21.10
CA VAL A 10 -13.87 -34.70 -20.20
C VAL A 10 -13.53 -35.36 -18.86
N PRO A 11 -13.24 -34.63 -17.75
CA PRO A 11 -13.91 -33.40 -17.33
C PRO A 11 -12.91 -32.28 -16.97
N LEU A 12 -12.74 -31.31 -17.88
CA LEU A 12 -12.23 -29.96 -17.55
C LEU A 12 -13.42 -28.98 -17.51
N LEU A 13 -14.52 -29.37 -16.84
CA LEU A 13 -15.74 -28.56 -16.73
C LEU A 13 -16.36 -28.66 -15.33
N THR A 14 -15.52 -28.66 -14.31
CA THR A 14 -15.92 -28.18 -12.99
C THR A 14 -14.94 -27.11 -12.58
N THR A 15 -15.02 -25.95 -13.22
CA THR A 15 -14.61 -24.74 -12.51
C THR A 15 -15.50 -24.70 -11.28
N PRO A 16 -14.97 -24.69 -10.04
CA PRO A 16 -15.78 -24.20 -8.95
C PRO A 16 -16.26 -22.82 -9.39
N ALA A 17 -17.57 -22.59 -9.30
CA ALA A 17 -18.10 -21.24 -9.31
C ALA A 17 -17.41 -20.57 -8.11
N PHE A 18 -16.31 -19.87 -8.38
CA PHE A 18 -15.65 -19.02 -7.40
C PHE A 18 -16.69 -17.95 -7.06
N GLY A 19 -17.43 -18.17 -5.96
CA GLY A 19 -17.93 -17.05 -5.20
C GLY A 19 -16.72 -16.15 -4.95
N ALA A 20 -16.84 -14.86 -5.30
CA ALA A 20 -15.74 -13.91 -5.18
C ALA A 20 -15.06 -14.11 -3.82
N ALA A 21 -13.77 -14.43 -3.84
CA ALA A 21 -13.01 -14.61 -2.60
C ALA A 21 -13.20 -13.35 -1.73
N PRO A 22 -13.33 -13.49 -0.40
CA PRO A 22 -13.32 -12.33 0.48
C PRO A 22 -12.07 -11.50 0.17
N LEU A 23 -12.25 -10.20 -0.08
CA LEU A 23 -11.12 -9.30 -0.31
C LEU A 23 -10.20 -9.40 0.92
N LEU A 24 -8.94 -9.70 0.67
CA LEU A 24 -7.92 -9.62 1.69
C LEU A 24 -7.63 -8.12 1.94
N PRO A 25 -7.12 -7.74 3.12
CA PRO A 25 -6.77 -6.35 3.41
C PRO A 25 -5.89 -5.69 2.34
N GLU A 26 -5.02 -6.46 1.68
CA GLU A 26 -4.18 -6.02 0.57
C GLU A 26 -4.91 -5.74 -0.76
N ASP A 27 -6.16 -6.18 -0.92
CA ASP A 27 -6.93 -6.02 -2.16
C ASP A 27 -7.72 -4.70 -2.20
N TYR A 28 -7.67 -3.89 -1.14
CA TYR A 28 -8.37 -2.61 -1.10
C TYR A 28 -7.61 -1.49 -1.83
N GLU A 29 -8.29 -0.79 -2.75
CA GLU A 29 -7.75 0.35 -3.50
C GLU A 29 -7.22 1.49 -2.61
N GLN A 30 -7.90 1.78 -1.50
CA GLN A 30 -7.51 2.81 -0.54
C GLN A 30 -7.54 2.24 0.87
N ILE A 31 -6.52 2.51 1.69
CA ILE A 31 -6.48 2.14 3.10
C ILE A 31 -6.08 3.36 3.91
N ILE A 32 -6.94 3.79 4.83
CA ILE A 32 -6.73 5.00 5.65
C ILE A 32 -6.98 4.65 7.12
N PRO A 33 -6.13 5.08 8.06
CA PRO A 33 -6.39 4.91 9.49
C PRO A 33 -7.62 5.71 9.94
N SER A 34 -8.25 5.27 11.01
CA SER A 34 -9.21 6.09 11.75
C SER A 34 -8.54 7.26 12.44
N GLU A 35 -9.32 8.28 12.81
CA GLU A 35 -8.85 9.50 13.47
C GLU A 35 -7.88 9.24 14.63
N ASN A 36 -8.14 8.22 15.46
CA ASN A 36 -7.26 7.84 16.57
C ASN A 36 -6.37 6.62 16.26
N GLY A 37 -6.40 6.11 15.04
CA GLY A 37 -5.61 4.96 14.59
C GLY A 37 -6.03 3.61 15.19
N THR A 38 -7.22 3.51 15.78
CA THR A 38 -7.73 2.25 16.36
C THR A 38 -7.91 1.17 15.30
N LEU A 39 -8.37 1.54 14.10
CA LEU A 39 -8.51 0.64 12.96
C LEU A 39 -8.00 1.30 11.67
N ASN A 40 -7.53 0.48 10.74
CA ASN A 40 -7.37 0.88 9.35
C ASN A 40 -8.65 0.53 8.59
N ILE A 41 -9.12 1.42 7.72
CA ILE A 41 -10.31 1.20 6.91
C ILE A 41 -9.85 1.03 5.47
N GLY A 42 -10.20 -0.10 4.86
CA GLY A 42 -10.02 -0.36 3.43
C GLY A 42 -11.28 0.02 2.65
N LEU A 43 -11.12 0.67 1.50
CA LEU A 43 -12.19 1.03 0.58
C LEU A 43 -11.83 0.63 -0.86
N SER A 44 -12.79 0.08 -1.59
CA SER A 44 -12.70 -0.11 -3.05
C SER A 44 -14.06 0.10 -3.70
N VAL A 45 -14.06 0.49 -4.96
CA VAL A 45 -15.30 0.83 -5.68
C VAL A 45 -15.44 -0.02 -6.93
N ASP A 46 -16.42 -0.92 -6.93
CA ASP A 46 -16.66 -1.86 -8.03
C ASP A 46 -18.13 -1.85 -8.51
N PRO A 47 -18.41 -1.56 -9.79
CA PRO A 47 -17.47 -1.07 -10.82
C PRO A 47 -16.96 0.35 -10.51
N PRO A 48 -15.88 0.82 -11.18
CA PRO A 48 -15.38 2.19 -11.02
C PRO A 48 -16.50 3.22 -11.14
N ALA A 49 -16.52 4.19 -10.22
CA ALA A 49 -17.63 5.11 -10.07
C ALA A 49 -17.87 5.96 -11.33
N LYS A 50 -19.11 5.92 -11.84
CA LYS A 50 -19.61 6.73 -12.95
C LYS A 50 -20.89 7.43 -12.54
N ALA A 51 -21.14 8.61 -13.12
CA ALA A 51 -22.36 9.35 -12.81
C ALA A 51 -23.61 8.64 -13.31
N ASN A 52 -24.65 8.67 -12.49
CA ASN A 52 -25.93 8.00 -12.66
C ASN A 52 -25.83 6.48 -12.81
N GLU A 53 -24.74 5.89 -12.32
CA GLU A 53 -24.56 4.45 -12.21
C GLU A 53 -24.43 4.04 -10.74
N VAL A 54 -24.85 2.81 -10.45
CA VAL A 54 -24.70 2.20 -9.13
C VAL A 54 -23.35 1.50 -9.07
N SER A 55 -22.50 1.91 -8.13
CA SER A 55 -21.27 1.22 -7.78
C SER A 55 -21.39 0.62 -6.39
N LYS A 56 -20.59 -0.41 -6.09
CA LYS A 56 -20.53 -1.00 -4.75
C LYS A 56 -19.29 -0.51 -4.04
N LEU A 57 -19.50 0.11 -2.88
CA LEU A 57 -18.45 0.40 -1.92
C LEU A 57 -18.13 -0.89 -1.18
N HIS A 58 -16.96 -1.44 -1.42
CA HIS A 58 -16.40 -2.54 -0.65
C HIS A 58 -15.58 -1.94 0.49
N ILE A 59 -16.00 -2.16 1.72
CA ILE A 59 -15.38 -1.59 2.92
C ILE A 59 -14.93 -2.72 3.83
N GLY A 60 -13.74 -2.59 4.41
CA GLY A 60 -13.20 -3.52 5.39
C GLY A 60 -12.55 -2.80 6.55
N TRP A 61 -12.70 -3.34 7.75
CA TRP A 61 -12.03 -2.85 8.95
C TRP A 61 -10.86 -3.75 9.27
N ILE A 62 -9.68 -3.18 9.44
CA ILE A 62 -8.41 -3.91 9.50
C ILE A 62 -7.74 -3.55 10.82
N LYS A 63 -7.33 -4.58 11.58
CA LYS A 63 -6.53 -4.40 12.80
C LYS A 63 -5.15 -3.82 12.45
N PRO A 64 -4.76 -2.65 13.00
CA PRO A 64 -3.43 -2.10 12.80
C PRO A 64 -2.37 -3.11 13.28
N GLY A 65 -1.31 -3.29 12.50
CA GLY A 65 -0.20 -4.19 12.85
C GLY A 65 -0.42 -5.69 12.57
N PHE A 66 -1.67 -6.17 12.46
CA PHE A 66 -1.96 -7.60 12.28
C PHE A 66 -2.41 -7.99 10.86
N ASN A 67 -2.67 -7.01 9.99
CA ASN A 67 -3.21 -7.21 8.63
C ASN A 67 -4.36 -8.23 8.59
N LYS A 68 -5.24 -8.17 9.59
CA LYS A 68 -6.38 -9.06 9.72
C LYS A 68 -7.64 -8.21 9.81
N ILE A 69 -8.68 -8.65 9.10
CA ILE A 69 -10.01 -8.06 9.23
C ILE A 69 -10.46 -8.12 10.70
N GLN A 70 -10.90 -6.98 11.21
CA GLN A 70 -11.56 -6.85 12.50
C GLN A 70 -13.03 -7.22 12.34
N GLU A 71 -13.36 -8.39 12.87
CA GLU A 71 -14.75 -8.86 12.99
C GLU A 71 -15.54 -8.01 14.00
N HIS A 72 -16.86 -8.01 13.86
CA HIS A 72 -17.80 -7.33 14.78
C HIS A 72 -17.54 -5.82 14.91
N ILE A 73 -17.95 -5.06 13.89
CA ILE A 73 -17.86 -3.59 13.88
C ILE A 73 -19.25 -2.97 13.86
N ASP A 74 -19.46 -1.96 14.70
CA ASP A 74 -20.62 -1.07 14.65
C ASP A 74 -20.24 0.23 13.93
N TYR A 75 -20.89 0.52 12.80
CA TYR A 75 -20.51 1.61 11.91
C TYR A 75 -21.70 2.39 11.35
N LYS A 76 -21.41 3.62 10.90
CA LYS A 76 -22.28 4.45 10.04
C LYS A 76 -21.48 4.92 8.84
N ILE A 77 -22.17 5.06 7.72
CA ILE A 77 -21.59 5.50 6.46
C ILE A 77 -22.46 6.59 5.87
N THR A 78 -21.81 7.65 5.43
CA THR A 78 -22.41 8.78 4.74
C THR A 78 -21.59 9.09 3.50
N VAL A 79 -22.25 9.28 2.36
CA VAL A 79 -21.63 9.83 1.16
C VAL A 79 -22.09 11.27 0.99
N ILE A 80 -21.13 12.17 0.83
CA ILE A 80 -21.30 13.61 0.83
C ILE A 80 -20.79 14.15 -0.51
N LYS A 81 -21.56 15.05 -1.11
CA LYS A 81 -21.17 15.81 -2.30
C LYS A 81 -21.56 17.26 -2.09
N ASP A 82 -20.64 18.19 -2.33
CA ASP A 82 -20.88 19.64 -2.19
C ASP A 82 -21.45 20.03 -0.81
N GLY A 83 -21.05 19.31 0.24
CA GLY A 83 -21.55 19.49 1.61
C GLY A 83 -22.93 18.89 1.89
N GLN A 84 -23.60 18.30 0.90
CA GLN A 84 -24.89 17.62 1.05
C GLN A 84 -24.72 16.10 1.10
N SER A 85 -25.39 15.42 2.03
CA SER A 85 -25.44 13.96 2.04
C SER A 85 -26.31 13.44 0.89
N ILE A 86 -25.69 12.67 -0.01
CA ILE A 86 -26.38 12.01 -1.14
C ILE A 86 -26.72 10.55 -0.84
N PHE A 87 -26.07 9.96 0.16
CA PHE A 87 -26.38 8.63 0.70
C PHE A 87 -26.07 8.61 2.20
N GLY A 88 -26.93 7.94 2.97
CA GLY A 88 -26.80 7.88 4.43
C GLY A 88 -27.16 9.21 5.12
N PRO A 89 -26.70 9.42 6.37
CA PRO A 89 -26.04 8.43 7.22
C PRO A 89 -26.93 7.21 7.40
N ILE A 90 -26.39 6.01 7.15
CA ILE A 90 -27.14 4.79 7.50
C ILE A 90 -27.35 4.73 9.01
N PRO A 91 -28.43 4.07 9.49
CA PRO A 91 -28.54 3.73 10.90
C PRO A 91 -27.31 2.97 11.38
N LEU A 92 -26.99 3.08 12.68
CA LEU A 92 -25.89 2.32 13.26
C LEU A 92 -26.07 0.83 12.95
N THR A 93 -25.13 0.28 12.19
CA THR A 93 -25.22 -1.07 11.63
C THR A 93 -24.04 -1.91 12.09
N HIS A 94 -24.28 -3.20 12.32
CA HIS A 94 -23.27 -4.15 12.76
C HIS A 94 -22.84 -5.08 11.62
N THR A 95 -21.52 -5.27 11.42
CA THR A 95 -20.98 -6.35 10.59
C THR A 95 -20.22 -7.36 11.44
N SER A 96 -20.63 -8.63 11.41
CA SER A 96 -19.93 -9.69 12.15
C SER A 96 -18.62 -10.08 11.49
N ILE A 97 -18.54 -10.04 10.16
CA ILE A 97 -17.34 -10.48 9.41
C ILE A 97 -16.30 -9.36 9.20
N GLY A 98 -16.63 -8.10 9.54
CA GLY A 98 -15.69 -6.99 9.39
C GLY A 98 -15.49 -6.48 7.96
N THR A 99 -16.32 -6.94 7.02
CA THR A 99 -16.37 -6.43 5.64
C THR A 99 -17.81 -6.20 5.22
N VAL A 100 -18.05 -5.21 4.37
CA VAL A 100 -19.39 -4.86 3.86
C VAL A 100 -19.33 -4.42 2.41
N LYS A 101 -20.46 -4.61 1.71
CA LYS A 101 -20.65 -4.16 0.33
C LYS A 101 -21.90 -3.31 0.26
N ILE A 102 -21.75 -2.03 -0.04
CA ILE A 102 -22.85 -1.07 -0.01
C ILE A 102 -23.08 -0.51 -1.41
N PRO A 103 -24.24 -0.76 -2.04
CA PRO A 103 -24.56 -0.14 -3.31
C PRO A 103 -24.85 1.35 -3.11
N VAL A 104 -24.14 2.19 -3.86
CA VAL A 104 -24.32 3.64 -3.86
C VAL A 104 -24.46 4.11 -5.31
N GLU A 105 -25.48 4.94 -5.56
CA GLU A 105 -25.65 5.62 -6.84
C GLU A 105 -24.98 6.99 -6.77
N PHE A 106 -24.00 7.23 -7.63
CA PHE A 106 -23.33 8.53 -7.71
C PHE A 106 -24.10 9.42 -8.70
N THR A 107 -24.86 10.40 -8.21
CA THR A 107 -25.81 11.16 -9.02
C THR A 107 -25.20 12.17 -9.99
N SER A 108 -23.92 12.51 -9.86
CA SER A 108 -23.25 13.47 -10.74
C SER A 108 -21.73 13.33 -10.70
N ASN A 109 -21.04 13.84 -11.73
CA ASN A 109 -19.57 13.83 -11.78
C ASN A 109 -18.94 14.74 -10.72
N GLY A 110 -17.66 14.52 -10.41
CA GLY A 110 -16.88 15.33 -9.49
C GLY A 110 -16.54 14.65 -8.17
N GLU A 111 -16.01 15.41 -7.23
CA GLU A 111 -15.55 14.92 -5.93
C GLU A 111 -16.71 14.51 -5.02
N HIS A 112 -16.57 13.34 -4.39
CA HIS A 112 -17.45 12.84 -3.36
C HIS A 112 -16.61 12.40 -2.16
N GLN A 113 -17.12 12.68 -0.97
CA GLN A 113 -16.51 12.25 0.28
C GLN A 113 -17.32 11.12 0.89
N ILE A 114 -16.67 10.02 1.25
CA ILE A 114 -17.26 8.96 2.04
C ILE A 114 -16.77 9.13 3.46
N LYS A 115 -17.70 9.48 4.35
CA LYS A 115 -17.48 9.52 5.80
C LYS A 115 -17.86 8.16 6.38
N ILE A 116 -16.92 7.53 7.07
CA ILE A 116 -17.09 6.27 7.78
C ILE A 116 -16.90 6.54 9.26
N GLU A 117 -17.91 6.22 10.06
CA GLU A 117 -17.95 6.40 11.51
C GLU A 117 -18.01 5.04 12.18
N MET A 118 -17.28 4.86 13.29
CA MET A 118 -17.23 3.62 14.07
C MET A 118 -17.52 3.92 15.53
N GLU A 119 -18.40 3.14 16.14
CA GLU A 119 -18.86 3.35 17.52
C GLU A 119 -18.75 2.07 18.38
N GLY A 120 -18.35 0.93 17.80
CA GLY A 120 -18.15 -0.31 18.55
C GLY A 120 -17.31 -1.37 17.84
N ILE A 121 -16.58 -2.17 18.64
CA ILE A 121 -15.77 -3.32 18.21
C ILE A 121 -16.06 -4.50 19.14
N LEU A 122 -16.29 -5.71 18.61
CA LEU A 122 -16.56 -6.92 19.40
C LEU A 122 -17.67 -6.73 20.45
N PHE A 123 -18.73 -5.99 20.09
CA PHE A 123 -19.86 -5.64 20.98
C PHE A 123 -19.49 -4.74 22.17
N GLN A 124 -18.31 -4.13 22.16
CA GLN A 124 -17.87 -3.13 23.12
C GLN A 124 -17.89 -1.75 22.46
N PRO A 125 -18.53 -0.73 23.09
CA PRO A 125 -18.53 0.62 22.54
C PRO A 125 -17.11 1.21 22.58
N ILE A 126 -16.76 1.96 21.54
CA ILE A 126 -15.53 2.75 21.45
C ILE A 126 -15.90 4.24 21.37
N PRO A 127 -14.96 5.16 21.70
CA PRO A 127 -15.13 6.56 21.31
C PRO A 127 -15.41 6.65 19.81
N LEU A 128 -16.32 7.55 19.42
CA LEU A 128 -16.63 7.76 18.01
C LEU A 128 -15.35 8.10 17.25
N GLU A 129 -15.04 7.31 16.25
CA GLU A 129 -13.91 7.54 15.35
C GLU A 129 -14.39 7.66 13.91
N THR A 130 -13.80 8.60 13.19
CA THR A 130 -14.19 8.92 11.81
C THR A 130 -13.02 8.76 10.85
N THR A 131 -13.32 8.36 9.61
CA THR A 131 -12.41 8.39 8.46
C THR A 131 -13.13 8.98 7.25
N TYR A 132 -12.38 9.69 6.40
CA TYR A 132 -12.87 10.24 5.15
C TYR A 132 -12.11 9.65 3.97
N PHE A 133 -12.84 9.25 2.92
CA PHE A 133 -12.28 8.89 1.62
C PHE A 133 -12.79 9.85 0.56
N THR A 134 -11.94 10.16 -0.41
CA THR A 134 -12.29 11.02 -1.54
C THR A 134 -12.36 10.18 -2.82
N ILE A 135 -13.47 10.28 -3.55
CA ILE A 135 -13.66 9.64 -4.86
C ILE A 135 -14.03 10.72 -5.88
N ASN A 136 -13.38 10.69 -7.04
CA ASN A 136 -13.75 11.54 -8.18
C ASN A 136 -14.55 10.72 -9.21
N VAL A 137 -15.82 11.09 -9.42
CA VAL A 137 -16.75 10.38 -10.31
C VAL A 137 -16.73 11.00 -11.70
N GLY A 138 -16.50 10.20 -12.74
CA GLY A 138 -16.60 10.64 -14.14
C GLY A 138 -15.45 11.49 -14.69
N GLY A 139 -14.36 11.67 -13.95
CA GLY A 139 -13.05 11.93 -14.54
C GLY A 139 -12.41 10.61 -15.02
N GLU A 140 -11.42 10.67 -15.92
CA GLU A 140 -10.40 9.61 -15.90
C GLU A 140 -9.97 9.41 -14.45
N GLN A 141 -9.77 8.15 -14.01
CA GLN A 141 -9.14 7.87 -12.72
C GLN A 141 -7.69 8.37 -12.78
N THR A 142 -7.54 9.68 -12.69
CA THR A 142 -6.38 10.29 -12.10
C THR A 142 -6.49 9.89 -10.64
N ILE A 143 -5.63 8.95 -10.24
CA ILE A 143 -5.24 8.77 -8.85
C ILE A 143 -4.74 10.15 -8.42
N GLN A 144 -5.65 10.99 -7.93
CA GLN A 144 -5.28 12.22 -7.26
C GLN A 144 -4.76 11.76 -5.91
N GLU A 145 -3.44 11.87 -5.76
CA GLU A 145 -2.74 11.81 -4.49
C GLU A 145 -3.52 12.66 -3.48
N ASN A 146 -4.25 11.98 -2.60
CA ASN A 146 -4.62 12.61 -1.34
C ASN A 146 -3.29 12.95 -0.66
N ASN A 147 -3.06 14.25 -0.49
CA ASN A 147 -2.02 14.81 0.38
C ASN A 147 -2.32 14.45 1.84
N ASN A 148 -2.23 13.16 2.16
CA ASN A 148 -2.12 12.60 3.50
C ASN A 148 -0.89 11.68 3.47
N GLU A 149 0.26 12.29 3.70
CA GLU A 149 1.47 11.74 4.32
C GLU A 149 1.54 10.20 4.41
N GLY A 150 1.90 9.53 3.31
CA GLY A 150 2.15 8.08 3.39
C GLY A 150 2.27 7.34 2.06
N GLY A 151 3.11 7.80 1.14
CA GLY A 151 3.45 6.97 -0.02
C GLY A 151 4.02 5.60 0.41
N GLY A 152 3.58 4.52 -0.24
CA GLY A 152 3.98 3.13 0.08
C GLY A 152 5.32 2.72 -0.53
N CYS A 153 6.03 1.77 0.09
CA CYS A 153 7.30 1.26 -0.42
C CYS A 153 7.09 0.15 -1.47
N LEU A 154 6.39 0.44 -2.57
CA LEU A 154 5.90 -0.52 -3.56
C LEU A 154 6.92 -1.60 -4.00
N ILE A 155 8.13 -1.19 -4.40
CA ILE A 155 9.21 -2.10 -4.82
C ILE A 155 9.65 -3.00 -3.64
N ALA A 156 9.89 -2.41 -2.48
CA ALA A 156 10.31 -3.19 -1.31
C ALA A 156 9.21 -4.16 -0.87
N THR A 157 7.95 -3.75 -0.95
CA THR A 157 6.79 -4.60 -0.68
C THR A 157 6.67 -5.76 -1.65
N ALA A 158 6.88 -5.53 -2.94
CA ALA A 158 6.89 -6.60 -3.92
C ALA A 158 8.05 -7.59 -3.66
N ALA A 159 9.24 -7.08 -3.35
CA ALA A 159 10.44 -7.87 -3.03
C ALA A 159 10.29 -8.71 -1.75
N PHE A 160 9.79 -8.12 -0.67
CA PHE A 160 9.69 -8.74 0.66
C PHE A 160 8.31 -9.37 0.93
N GLY A 161 7.36 -9.18 0.02
CA GLY A 161 6.05 -9.82 0.02
C GLY A 161 4.98 -9.17 0.91
N SER A 162 5.32 -8.13 1.67
CA SER A 162 4.36 -7.41 2.50
C SER A 162 4.87 -6.02 2.87
N GLU A 163 3.96 -5.04 2.87
CA GLU A 163 4.20 -3.73 3.50
C GLU A 163 4.49 -3.90 5.01
N MET A 164 4.05 -4.98 5.65
CA MET A 164 4.30 -5.29 7.07
C MET A 164 5.58 -6.10 7.29
N SER A 165 6.34 -6.40 6.24
CA SER A 165 7.63 -7.07 6.42
C SER A 165 8.58 -6.21 7.26
N PRO A 166 9.41 -6.82 8.13
CA PRO A 166 10.35 -6.07 8.97
C PRO A 166 11.24 -5.11 8.17
N GLN A 167 11.61 -5.50 6.94
CA GLN A 167 12.43 -4.70 6.03
C GLN A 167 11.71 -3.45 5.54
N VAL A 168 10.43 -3.57 5.17
CA VAL A 168 9.63 -2.42 4.72
C VAL A 168 9.28 -1.51 5.89
N GLN A 169 8.97 -2.08 7.06
CA GLN A 169 8.73 -1.29 8.27
C GLN A 169 9.97 -0.52 8.71
N GLN A 170 11.16 -1.13 8.63
CA GLN A 170 12.41 -0.43 8.91
C GLN A 170 12.59 0.81 8.01
N LEU A 171 12.27 0.72 6.72
CA LEU A 171 12.34 1.87 5.80
C LEU A 171 11.37 2.97 6.22
N ARG A 172 10.16 2.61 6.63
CA ARG A 172 9.15 3.58 7.11
C ARG A 172 9.55 4.24 8.41
N GLU A 173 10.02 3.47 9.38
CA GLU A 173 10.49 4.01 10.66
C GLU A 173 11.64 5.00 10.44
N ILE A 174 12.59 4.68 9.55
CA ILE A 174 13.68 5.60 9.21
C ILE A 174 13.13 6.85 8.51
N ARG A 175 12.21 6.70 7.55
CA ARG A 175 11.58 7.83 6.88
C ARG A 175 10.88 8.73 7.90
N ASP A 176 9.96 8.19 8.69
CA ASP A 176 9.01 8.93 9.52
C ASP A 176 9.69 9.50 10.77
N ASN A 177 10.53 8.70 11.43
CA ASN A 177 11.12 9.08 12.71
C ASN A 177 12.49 9.76 12.59
N ILE A 178 13.13 9.73 11.41
CA ILE A 178 14.48 10.28 11.23
C ILE A 178 14.49 11.31 10.10
N VAL A 179 14.17 10.88 8.87
CA VAL A 179 14.29 11.74 7.68
C VAL A 179 13.26 12.88 7.74
N MET A 180 12.02 12.59 8.10
CA MET A 180 10.94 13.58 8.14
C MET A 180 11.01 14.53 9.35
N GLN A 181 11.97 14.34 10.26
CA GLN A 181 12.17 15.25 11.40
C GLN A 181 12.88 16.54 11.01
N THR A 182 13.56 16.58 9.85
CA THR A 182 14.28 17.77 9.38
C THR A 182 13.69 18.32 8.07
N SER A 183 13.88 19.61 7.85
CA SER A 183 13.45 20.32 6.64
C SER A 183 14.19 19.79 5.41
N SER A 184 15.50 19.54 5.55
CA SER A 184 16.32 18.94 4.49
C SER A 184 15.82 17.55 4.09
N GLY A 185 15.45 16.71 5.06
CA GLY A 185 14.91 15.38 4.80
C GLY A 185 13.51 15.41 4.18
N LYS A 186 12.64 16.34 4.59
CA LYS A 186 11.34 16.57 3.94
C LYS A 186 11.48 16.97 2.47
N SER A 187 12.38 17.91 2.16
CA SER A 187 12.66 18.31 0.78
C SER A 187 13.20 17.15 -0.06
N PHE A 188 14.15 16.40 0.49
CA PHE A 188 14.67 15.18 -0.15
C PHE A 188 13.56 14.17 -0.44
N MET A 189 12.71 13.87 0.53
CA MET A 189 11.59 12.93 0.37
C MET A 189 10.59 13.40 -0.67
N THR A 190 10.38 14.71 -0.81
CA THR A 190 9.48 15.28 -1.84
C THR A 190 10.00 14.95 -3.24
N GLU A 191 11.27 15.25 -3.51
CA GLU A 191 11.91 14.96 -4.81
C GLU A 191 12.04 13.45 -5.05
N PHE A 192 12.45 12.71 -4.02
CA PHE A 192 12.57 11.26 -4.07
C PHE A 192 11.23 10.62 -4.43
N ASN A 193 10.13 11.03 -3.79
CA ASN A 193 8.81 10.47 -4.05
C ASN A 193 8.35 10.70 -5.49
N GLN A 194 8.56 11.91 -6.02
CA GLN A 194 8.21 12.23 -7.42
C GLN A 194 8.90 11.28 -8.40
N ILE A 195 10.19 11.03 -8.18
CA ILE A 195 10.96 10.13 -9.04
C ILE A 195 10.55 8.68 -8.77
N TYR A 196 10.48 8.25 -7.50
CA TYR A 196 10.18 6.90 -7.10
C TYR A 196 8.82 6.41 -7.62
N TYR A 197 7.75 7.17 -7.41
CA TYR A 197 6.41 6.79 -7.85
C TYR A 197 6.21 6.89 -9.36
N SER A 198 7.11 7.55 -10.10
CA SER A 198 7.04 7.58 -11.57
C SER A 198 7.32 6.21 -12.22
N PHE A 199 8.03 5.31 -11.54
CA PHE A 199 8.41 4.00 -12.08
C PHE A 199 8.15 2.82 -11.14
N SER A 200 7.94 3.05 -9.84
CA SER A 200 7.83 1.98 -8.85
C SER A 200 6.63 1.04 -9.05
N PRO A 201 5.45 1.47 -9.54
CA PRO A 201 4.34 0.55 -9.80
C PRO A 201 4.70 -0.51 -10.85
N GLN A 202 5.30 -0.08 -11.97
CA GLN A 202 5.65 -0.96 -13.09
C GLN A 202 6.72 -1.98 -12.68
N ILE A 203 7.68 -1.58 -11.85
CA ILE A 203 8.69 -2.50 -11.30
C ILE A 203 8.05 -3.49 -10.34
N ALA A 204 7.18 -3.03 -9.45
CA ALA A 204 6.50 -3.88 -8.47
C ALA A 204 5.60 -4.94 -9.15
N ASP A 205 4.90 -4.56 -10.23
CA ASP A 205 4.13 -5.52 -11.02
C ASP A 205 5.03 -6.57 -11.69
N TYR A 206 6.16 -6.14 -12.24
CA TYR A 206 7.12 -7.05 -12.86
C TYR A 206 7.76 -8.03 -11.84
N GLU A 207 7.97 -7.61 -10.59
CA GLU A 207 8.39 -8.49 -9.49
C GLU A 207 7.34 -9.55 -9.15
N ARG A 208 6.05 -9.22 -9.22
CA ARG A 208 4.96 -10.17 -8.95
C ARG A 208 4.86 -11.25 -10.04
N GLU A 209 5.13 -10.86 -11.28
CA GLU A 209 5.09 -11.78 -12.43
C GLU A 209 6.34 -12.66 -12.53
N ASN A 210 7.50 -12.17 -12.06
CA ASN A 210 8.78 -12.85 -12.24
C ASN A 210 9.51 -13.10 -10.89
N PRO A 211 9.41 -14.34 -10.35
CA PRO A 211 10.07 -14.70 -9.09
C PRO A 211 11.59 -14.55 -9.08
N ILE A 212 12.26 -14.73 -10.23
CA ILE A 212 13.72 -14.56 -10.33
C ILE A 212 14.07 -13.07 -10.22
N PHE A 213 13.30 -12.21 -10.89
CA PHE A 213 13.49 -10.77 -10.81
C PHE A 213 13.25 -10.26 -9.39
N LYS A 214 12.18 -10.71 -8.72
CA LYS A 214 11.91 -10.43 -7.31
C LYS A 214 13.10 -10.75 -6.41
N GLU A 215 13.68 -11.95 -6.53
CA GLU A 215 14.84 -12.33 -5.71
C GLU A 215 16.08 -11.51 -6.05
N ALA A 216 16.27 -11.12 -7.32
CA ALA A 216 17.33 -10.19 -7.70
C ALA A 216 17.15 -8.81 -7.04
N VAL A 217 15.94 -8.24 -7.09
CA VAL A 217 15.61 -6.97 -6.42
C VAL A 217 15.84 -7.09 -4.92
N LYS A 218 15.40 -8.18 -4.28
CA LYS A 218 15.60 -8.42 -2.85
C LYS A 218 17.08 -8.48 -2.46
N VAL A 219 17.90 -9.17 -3.24
CA VAL A 219 19.37 -9.20 -3.05
C VAL A 219 19.96 -7.80 -3.23
N THR A 220 19.47 -7.03 -4.20
CA THR A 220 19.90 -5.64 -4.42
C THR A 220 19.47 -4.72 -3.28
N LEU A 221 18.29 -4.89 -2.68
CA LEU A 221 17.81 -4.00 -1.60
C LEU A 221 18.47 -4.29 -0.24
N THR A 222 18.89 -5.54 0.00
CA THR A 222 19.38 -5.97 1.32
C THR A 222 20.57 -5.13 1.82
N PRO A 223 21.64 -4.89 1.03
CA PRO A 223 22.76 -4.06 1.48
C PRO A 223 22.33 -2.61 1.76
N MET A 224 21.41 -2.06 0.96
CA MET A 224 20.86 -0.72 1.19
C MET A 224 20.11 -0.64 2.53
N LEU A 225 19.27 -1.62 2.86
CA LEU A 225 18.59 -1.68 4.17
C LEU A 225 19.57 -1.68 5.34
N THR A 226 20.68 -2.41 5.22
CA THR A 226 21.72 -2.43 6.26
C THR A 226 22.48 -1.11 6.36
N SER A 227 22.66 -0.38 5.26
CA SER A 227 23.28 0.94 5.31
C SER A 227 22.35 1.98 5.96
N PHE A 228 21.04 1.90 5.69
CA PHE A 228 20.05 2.82 6.27
C PHE A 228 19.84 2.57 7.77
N SER A 229 19.99 1.34 8.27
CA SER A 229 19.92 1.09 9.72
C SER A 229 20.96 1.87 10.51
N LEU A 230 22.05 2.34 9.88
CA LEU A 230 23.02 3.22 10.55
C LEU A 230 22.39 4.54 10.99
N LEU A 231 21.44 5.09 10.23
CA LEU A 231 20.73 6.31 10.61
C LEU A 231 19.90 6.11 11.88
N ALA A 232 19.36 4.91 12.09
CA ALA A 232 18.56 4.57 13.27
C ALA A 232 19.38 4.43 14.57
N HIS A 233 20.71 4.33 14.48
CA HIS A 233 21.59 4.13 15.64
C HIS A 233 22.42 5.37 15.98
N VAL A 234 22.25 6.46 15.25
CA VAL A 234 22.97 7.72 15.44
C VAL A 234 21.97 8.79 15.86
N PRO A 235 22.23 9.58 16.92
CA PRO A 235 21.38 10.71 17.26
C PRO A 235 21.49 11.76 16.15
N ILE A 236 20.36 12.10 15.54
CA ILE A 236 20.25 13.13 14.51
C ILE A 236 19.25 14.15 15.04
N ASP A 237 19.78 15.19 15.68
CA ASP A 237 18.96 16.22 16.33
C ASP A 237 18.99 17.54 15.53
N THR A 238 19.85 17.64 14.50
CA THR A 238 20.07 18.85 13.72
C THR A 238 20.04 18.63 12.21
N GLU A 239 19.73 19.69 11.46
CA GLU A 239 19.77 19.71 9.98
C GLU A 239 21.14 19.32 9.41
N GLN A 240 22.21 19.77 10.07
CA GLN A 240 23.59 19.56 9.62
C GLN A 240 24.00 18.09 9.77
N GLU A 241 23.58 17.45 10.86
CA GLU A 241 23.78 16.01 11.07
C GLU A 241 22.99 15.20 10.07
N MET A 242 21.71 15.54 9.81
CA MET A 242 20.90 14.82 8.82
C MET A 242 21.52 14.91 7.42
N LEU A 243 22.00 16.08 7.02
CA LEU A 243 22.71 16.25 5.75
C LEU A 243 24.01 15.44 5.72
N GLY A 244 24.82 15.51 6.78
CA GLY A 244 26.10 14.81 6.86
C GLY A 244 25.94 13.29 6.80
N TYR A 245 25.11 12.72 7.68
CA TYR A 245 24.85 11.29 7.72
C TYR A 245 24.06 10.81 6.51
N GLY A 246 23.07 11.58 6.04
CA GLY A 246 22.30 11.27 4.83
C GLY A 246 23.19 11.17 3.59
N ILE A 247 24.04 12.17 3.35
CA ILE A 247 25.03 12.13 2.26
C ILE A 247 26.00 10.97 2.46
N GLY A 248 26.46 10.73 3.68
CA GLY A 248 27.34 9.61 4.02
C GLY A 248 26.75 8.25 3.64
N VAL A 249 25.47 8.00 3.97
CA VAL A 249 24.78 6.75 3.62
C VAL A 249 24.57 6.64 2.11
N ILE A 250 24.25 7.73 1.41
CA ILE A 250 24.16 7.73 -0.06
C ILE A 250 25.51 7.35 -0.68
N LEU A 251 26.60 7.99 -0.25
CA LEU A 251 27.95 7.68 -0.73
C LEU A 251 28.37 6.24 -0.42
N LEU A 252 27.99 5.72 0.76
CA LEU A 252 28.23 4.34 1.15
C LEU A 252 27.51 3.36 0.20
N ASN A 253 26.25 3.61 -0.12
CA ASN A 253 25.49 2.82 -1.09
C ASN A 253 26.15 2.87 -2.48
N VAL A 254 26.52 4.05 -2.96
CA VAL A 254 27.23 4.18 -4.24
C VAL A 254 28.54 3.38 -4.25
N GLY A 255 29.32 3.46 -3.16
CA GLY A 255 30.53 2.66 -3.01
C GLY A 255 30.27 1.15 -3.08
N MET A 256 29.20 0.70 -2.44
CA MET A 256 28.83 -0.71 -2.37
C MET A 256 28.30 -1.26 -3.70
N TYR A 257 27.47 -0.51 -4.44
CA TYR A 257 26.90 -0.98 -5.71
C TYR A 257 27.85 -0.84 -6.91
N PHE A 258 28.77 0.12 -6.88
CA PHE A 258 29.62 0.41 -8.05
C PHE A 258 31.11 0.13 -7.79
N VAL A 259 31.66 0.62 -6.68
CA VAL A 259 33.11 0.56 -6.42
C VAL A 259 33.56 -0.84 -6.02
N ALA A 260 32.88 -1.48 -5.07
CA ALA A 260 33.25 -2.83 -4.61
C ALA A 260 33.16 -3.89 -5.73
N PRO A 261 32.09 -3.95 -6.55
CA PRO A 261 32.04 -4.85 -7.70
C PRO A 261 33.13 -4.56 -8.75
N ALA A 262 33.47 -3.30 -9.00
CA ALA A 262 34.53 -2.93 -9.95
C ALA A 262 35.92 -3.41 -9.48
N ILE A 263 36.24 -3.23 -8.18
CA ILE A 263 37.50 -3.74 -7.60
C ILE A 263 37.54 -5.26 -7.67
N LEU A 264 36.44 -5.94 -7.33
CA LEU A 264 36.35 -7.39 -7.40
C LEU A 264 36.56 -7.89 -8.84
N PHE A 265 35.91 -7.25 -9.82
CA PHE A 265 36.06 -7.59 -11.23
C PHE A 265 37.50 -7.41 -11.72
N THR A 266 38.16 -6.30 -11.38
CA THR A 266 39.56 -6.06 -11.77
C THR A 266 40.52 -7.05 -11.10
N ALA A 267 40.29 -7.41 -9.83
CA ALA A 267 41.08 -8.40 -9.11
C ALA A 267 40.92 -9.81 -9.72
N ILE A 268 39.70 -10.23 -10.03
CA ILE A 268 39.41 -11.50 -10.69
C ILE A 268 40.08 -11.54 -12.07
N LYS A 269 39.93 -10.49 -12.88
CA LYS A 269 40.57 -10.39 -14.20
C LYS A 269 42.09 -10.48 -14.10
N LYS A 270 42.70 -9.85 -13.10
CA LYS A 270 44.15 -9.92 -12.85
C LYS A 270 44.59 -11.33 -12.44
N LYS A 271 43.77 -12.05 -11.65
CA LYS A 271 44.03 -13.44 -11.24
C LYS A 271 43.86 -14.43 -12.38
N LEU A 272 42.88 -14.23 -13.27
CA LEU A 272 42.66 -15.08 -14.45
C LEU A 272 43.69 -14.86 -15.56
N ARG A 273 44.38 -13.71 -15.56
CA ARG A 273 45.44 -13.39 -16.53
C ARG A 273 46.82 -13.91 -16.08
N LYS A 274 46.95 -14.41 -14.85
CA LYS A 274 48.19 -14.96 -14.29
C LYS A 274 48.11 -16.48 -14.25
#